data_AF-A0AAN0IT88-F1
#
_entry.id   AF-A0AAN0IT88-F1
#
_cell.length_a   1.000
_cell.length_b   1.000
_cell.length_c   1.000
_cell.angle_alpha   90.00
_cell.angle_beta   90.00
_cell.angle_gamma   90.00
#
_symmetry.space_group_name_H-M   'P 1'
#
loop_
_entity.id
_entity.type
_entity.pdbx_description
1 polymer ?
#
loop_
_entity_poly.entity_id
_entity_poly.type
_entity_poly.pdbx_seq_one_letter_code
_entity_poly.pdbx_strand_id
1 'polypeptide(L)'
;LKCEVYWPQEMNAQQYGNISVSTLDESIEPSCTTRKFMVTQAKKVLEIFVGQYFRGLSLVGSKDVSSRECTQYHFTGWPDMGVPNDSATMLRFVKRIRSSLTNDKPIVVHC
;
A
#
# COMPACT_ATOMS: atom_id res chain seq x y z
N LEU A 1 -18.74 -9.94 -2.74
CA LEU A 1 -17.29 -9.68 -2.71
C LEU A 1 -16.97 -8.75 -3.88
N LYS A 2 -16.73 -7.46 -3.62
CA LYS A 2 -16.46 -6.46 -4.66
C LYS A 2 -14.97 -6.28 -4.95
N CYS A 3 -14.12 -6.55 -3.96
CA CYS A 3 -12.66 -6.47 -4.04
C CYS A 3 -12.04 -7.60 -3.22
N GLU A 4 -10.96 -8.19 -3.73
CA GLU A 4 -10.13 -9.13 -2.97
C GLU A 4 -9.31 -8.37 -1.92
N VAL A 5 -8.94 -9.05 -0.84
CA VAL A 5 -8.10 -8.46 0.21
C VAL A 5 -6.65 -8.41 -0.28
N TYR A 6 -6.19 -7.21 -0.63
CA TYR A 6 -4.84 -6.96 -1.18
C TYR A 6 -3.83 -6.45 -0.13
N TRP A 7 -4.13 -6.61 1.15
CA TRP A 7 -3.28 -6.22 2.27
C TRP A 7 -3.11 -7.37 3.29
N PRO A 8 -2.05 -7.36 4.10
CA PRO A 8 -1.85 -8.37 5.14
C PRO A 8 -2.98 -8.34 6.17
N GLN A 9 -3.60 -9.49 6.41
CA GLN A 9 -4.62 -9.66 7.46
C GLN A 9 -4.00 -10.01 8.83
N GLU A 10 -2.78 -10.53 8.84
CA GLU A 10 -2.03 -10.89 10.04
C GLU A 10 -0.88 -9.91 10.28
N MET A 11 -0.26 -9.96 11.46
CA MET A 11 0.90 -9.12 11.79
C MET A 11 2.15 -9.42 10.95
N ASN A 12 2.14 -10.52 10.19
CA ASN A 12 3.25 -10.92 9.34
C ASN A 12 3.27 -10.14 8.02
N ALA A 13 4.47 -9.87 7.51
CA ALA A 13 4.62 -9.28 6.19
C ALA A 13 4.10 -10.25 5.10
N GLN A 14 3.28 -9.73 4.17
CA GLN A 14 2.79 -10.48 3.02
C GLN A 14 3.53 -10.07 1.75
N GLN A 15 3.88 -11.06 0.93
CA GLN A 15 4.63 -10.87 -0.29
C GLN A 15 3.73 -10.88 -1.53
N TYR A 16 3.90 -9.87 -2.39
CA TYR A 16 3.21 -9.66 -3.66
C TYR A 16 4.28 -9.53 -4.76
N GLY A 17 4.73 -10.66 -5.30
CA GLY A 17 5.85 -10.70 -6.25
C GLY A 17 7.15 -10.18 -5.61
N ASN A 18 7.68 -9.08 -6.12
CA ASN A 18 8.89 -8.43 -5.58
C ASN A 18 8.59 -7.32 -4.56
N ILE A 19 7.34 -7.18 -4.13
CA ILE A 19 6.91 -6.22 -3.12
C ILE A 19 6.56 -6.99 -1.85
N SER A 20 7.08 -6.56 -0.70
CA SER A 20 6.67 -7.02 0.62
C SER A 20 5.92 -5.90 1.34
N VAL A 21 4.79 -6.23 1.96
CA VAL A 21 3.93 -5.29 2.67
C VAL A 21 3.75 -5.78 4.10
N SER A 22 4.04 -4.95 5.10
CA SER A 22 3.73 -5.24 6.51
C SER A 22 2.85 -4.15 7.11
N THR A 23 1.95 -4.54 8.01
CA THR A 23 1.08 -3.61 8.74
C THR A 23 1.85 -2.97 9.89
N LEU A 24 1.90 -1.64 9.91
CA LEU A 24 2.51 -0.84 10.97
C LEU A 24 1.49 -0.41 12.01
N ASP A 25 0.28 -0.05 11.56
CA ASP A 25 -0.79 0.47 12.41
C ASP A 25 -2.16 0.24 11.74
N GLU A 26 -3.18 0.00 12.55
CA GLU A 26 -4.57 -0.09 12.13
C GLU A 26 -5.47 0.65 13.13
N SER A 27 -6.22 1.61 12.63
CA SER A 27 -7.21 2.36 13.39
C SER A 27 -8.60 2.12 12.79
N ILE A 28 -9.52 1.60 13.59
CA ILE A 28 -10.87 1.26 13.17
C ILE A 28 -11.83 2.30 13.73
N GLU A 29 -12.51 3.03 12.84
CA GLU A 29 -13.57 3.98 13.15
C GLU A 29 -14.91 3.49 12.55
N PRO A 30 -16.08 3.99 13.02
CA PRO A 30 -17.39 3.44 12.61
C PRO A 30 -17.69 3.42 11.11
N SER A 31 -17.01 4.28 10.33
CA SER A 31 -17.28 4.51 8.90
C SER A 31 -16.01 4.50 8.06
N CYS A 32 -14.87 4.21 8.68
CA CYS A 32 -13.56 4.22 8.04
C CYS A 32 -12.61 3.31 8.80
N THR A 33 -11.73 2.62 8.08
CA THR A 33 -10.54 2.01 8.67
C THR A 33 -9.32 2.65 8.05
N THR A 34 -8.39 3.10 8.89
CA THR A 34 -7.10 3.65 8.44
C THR A 34 -6.02 2.63 8.71
N ARG A 35 -5.23 2.26 7.71
CA ARG A 35 -4.08 1.36 7.85
C ARG A 35 -2.80 2.01 7.39
N LYS A 36 -1.73 1.84 8.15
CA LYS A 36 -0.37 2.21 7.73
C LYS A 36 0.41 0.96 7.42
N PHE A 37 1.10 0.98 6.29
CA PHE A 37 1.90 -0.13 5.80
C PHE A 37 3.34 0.30 5.56
N MET A 38 4.28 -0.59 5.84
CA MET A 38 5.62 -0.52 5.25
C MET A 38 5.60 -1.32 3.95
N VAL A 39 5.88 -0.65 2.84
CA VAL A 39 5.97 -1.27 1.51
C VAL A 39 7.42 -1.29 1.09
N THR A 40 7.96 -2.48 0.91
CA THR A 40 9.37 -2.73 0.59
C THR A 40 9.48 -3.42 -0.76
N GLN A 41 10.24 -2.82 -1.69
CA GLN A 41 10.49 -3.41 -3.00
C GLN A 41 11.88 -4.06 -3.04
N ALA A 42 11.93 -5.36 -3.32
CA ALA A 42 13.16 -6.06 -3.66
C ALA A 42 13.54 -5.74 -5.12
N LYS A 43 14.75 -5.24 -5.34
CA LYS A 43 15.30 -5.06 -6.69
C LYS A 43 15.70 -6.43 -7.25
N LYS A 44 15.34 -6.70 -8.51
CA LYS A 44 15.79 -7.90 -9.22
C LYS A 44 17.31 -7.86 -9.34
N VAL A 45 17.98 -8.91 -8.87
CA VAL A 45 19.35 -9.21 -9.31
C VAL A 45 19.23 -9.54 -10.80
N LEU A 46 19.79 -8.70 -11.67
CA LEU A 46 19.90 -9.04 -13.08
C LEU A 46 20.94 -10.15 -13.20
N GLU A 47 20.50 -11.36 -13.48
CA GLU A 47 21.40 -12.44 -13.90
C GLU A 47 21.89 -12.13 -15.32
N ILE A 48 22.96 -11.35 -15.42
CA ILE A 48 23.59 -11.07 -16.70
C ILE A 48 24.46 -12.28 -17.05
N PHE A 49 23.99 -13.09 -18.01
CA PHE A 49 24.82 -14.12 -18.63
C PHE A 49 25.86 -13.45 -19.55
N VAL A 50 27.12 -13.43 -19.13
CA VAL A 50 28.25 -13.02 -19.98
C VAL A 50 28.94 -14.29 -20.52
N GLY A 51 28.44 -14.79 -21.64
CA GLY A 51 28.97 -15.99 -22.29
C GLY A 51 28.64 -17.29 -21.53
N GLN A 52 29.55 -18.27 -21.59
CA GLN A 52 29.38 -19.60 -20.97
C GLN A 52 29.61 -19.62 -19.45
N TYR A 53 30.06 -18.50 -18.88
CA TYR A 53 30.36 -18.38 -17.46
C TYR A 53 29.26 -17.59 -16.77
N PHE A 54 28.54 -18.25 -15.86
CA PHE A 54 27.63 -17.56 -14.95
C PHE A 54 28.46 -16.74 -13.96
N ARG A 55 28.57 -15.43 -14.20
CA ARG A 55 29.01 -14.46 -13.19
C ARG A 55 27.80 -13.61 -12.85
N GLY A 56 27.11 -13.94 -11.78
CA GLY A 56 26.06 -13.09 -11.22
C GLY A 56 26.65 -11.70 -10.93
N LEU A 57 26.38 -10.74 -11.81
CA LEU A 57 26.80 -9.36 -11.61
C LEU A 57 25.79 -8.72 -10.66
N SER A 58 26.09 -8.73 -9.36
CA SER A 58 25.37 -7.87 -8.44
C SER A 58 25.76 -6.42 -8.77
N LEU A 59 24.97 -5.74 -9.60
CA LEU A 59 25.02 -4.28 -9.75
C LEU A 59 24.54 -3.55 -8.49
N VAL A 60 24.32 -4.28 -7.40
CA VAL A 60 23.65 -3.81 -6.21
C VAL A 60 24.72 -3.57 -5.14
N GLY A 61 25.13 -2.31 -5.03
CA GLY A 61 25.78 -1.82 -3.81
C GLY A 61 24.87 -2.10 -2.61
N SER A 62 25.45 -2.44 -1.48
CA SER A 62 24.85 -3.00 -0.26
C SER A 62 23.78 -2.13 0.47
N LYS A 63 23.07 -1.23 -0.21
CA LYS A 63 22.08 -0.27 0.33
C LYS A 63 20.70 -0.29 -0.37
N ASP A 64 20.39 -1.28 -1.21
CA ASP A 64 19.45 -1.05 -2.32
C ASP A 64 18.05 -1.70 -2.18
N VAL A 65 17.47 -1.63 -0.98
CA VAL A 65 16.05 -1.95 -0.73
C VAL A 65 15.30 -0.62 -0.63
N SER A 66 14.34 -0.35 -1.54
CA SER A 66 13.51 0.85 -1.44
C SER A 66 12.26 0.55 -0.62
N SER A 67 12.17 1.14 0.56
CA SER A 67 11.00 1.06 1.44
C SER A 67 10.29 2.41 1.52
N ARG A 68 8.96 2.36 1.66
CA ARG A 68 8.13 3.55 1.87
C ARG A 68 6.93 3.21 2.74
N GLU A 69 6.53 4.17 3.56
CA GLU A 69 5.25 4.09 4.25
C GLU A 69 4.10 4.42 3.29
N CYS A 70 3.02 3.65 3.37
CA CYS A 70 1.79 3.85 2.62
C CYS A 70 0.62 3.89 3.61
N THR A 71 -0.30 4.83 3.44
CA THR A 71 -1.53 4.89 4.25
C THR A 71 -2.74 4.55 3.38
N GLN A 72 -3.49 3.52 3.77
CA GLN A 72 -4.79 3.20 3.17
C GLN A 72 -5.89 3.82 4.03
N TYR A 73 -6.72 4.65 3.40
CA TYR A 73 -7.96 5.16 3.97
C TYR A 73 -9.13 4.38 3.35
N HIS A 74 -9.75 3.50 4.12
CA HIS A 74 -10.81 2.61 3.65
C HIS A 74 -12.17 3.05 4.19
N PHE A 75 -12.96 3.75 3.36
CA PHE A 75 -14.30 4.19 3.75
C PHE A 75 -15.30 3.02 3.69
N THR A 76 -15.94 2.70 4.81
CA THR A 76 -16.85 1.55 4.94
C THR A 76 -18.33 1.97 5.03
N GLY A 77 -18.61 3.28 5.08
CA GLY A 77 -19.96 3.84 5.19
C GLY A 77 -20.70 4.06 3.87
N TRP A 78 -20.21 3.51 2.74
CA TRP A 78 -20.87 3.65 1.43
C TRP A 78 -21.61 2.35 1.06
N PRO A 79 -22.94 2.40 0.91
CA PRO A 79 -23.72 1.24 0.47
C PRO A 79 -23.54 0.90 -1.03
N ASP A 80 -23.89 -0.32 -1.41
CA ASP A 80 -23.76 -0.77 -2.80
C ASP A 80 -24.63 0.01 -3.79
N MET A 81 -25.77 0.49 -3.33
CA MET A 81 -26.74 1.26 -4.11
C MET A 81 -26.98 2.59 -3.41
N GLY A 82 -26.86 3.69 -4.14
CA GLY A 82 -27.14 5.03 -3.64
C GLY A 82 -25.89 5.79 -3.18
N VAL A 83 -26.07 6.62 -2.16
CA VAL A 83 -25.08 7.61 -1.68
C VAL A 83 -24.60 7.24 -0.27
N PRO A 84 -23.50 7.85 0.23
CA PRO A 84 -23.06 7.63 1.60
C PRO A 84 -24.18 7.87 2.61
N ASN A 85 -24.27 7.00 3.62
CA ASN A 85 -25.33 7.05 4.64
C ASN A 85 -25.37 8.38 5.40
N ASP A 86 -24.20 9.01 5.57
CA ASP A 86 -24.04 10.34 6.13
C ASP A 86 -23.04 11.16 5.30
N SER A 87 -23.55 12.19 4.63
CA SER A 87 -22.74 13.12 3.84
C SER A 87 -21.67 13.84 4.67
N ALA A 88 -21.95 14.14 5.95
CA ALA A 88 -21.00 14.83 6.82
C ALA A 88 -19.79 13.94 7.14
N THR A 89 -20.00 12.64 7.28
CA THR A 89 -18.94 11.65 7.50
C THR A 89 -18.05 11.51 6.27
N MET A 90 -18.63 11.46 5.06
CA MET A 90 -17.85 11.47 3.81
C MET A 90 -17.01 12.75 3.67
N LEU A 91 -17.59 13.92 3.97
CA LEU A 91 -16.85 15.19 3.93
C LEU A 91 -15.71 15.23 4.96
N ARG A 92 -15.92 14.71 6.17
CA ARG A 92 -14.86 14.57 7.20
C ARG A 92 -13.75 13.65 6.72
N PHE A 93 -14.08 12.53 6.10
CA PHE A 93 -13.13 11.59 5.53
C PHE A 93 -12.25 12.23 4.45
N VAL A 94 -12.85 12.90 3.46
CA VAL A 94 -12.10 13.61 2.40
C VAL A 94 -11.22 14.72 2.97
N LYS A 95 -11.72 15.49 3.95
CA LYS A 95 -10.91 16.53 4.63
C LYS A 95 -9.69 15.93 5.32
N ARG A 96 -9.84 14.80 6.02
CA ARG A 96 -8.73 14.09 6.68
C ARG A 96 -7.65 13.66 5.68
N ILE A 97 -8.05 13.09 4.53
CA ILE A 97 -7.09 12.68 3.48
C ILE A 97 -6.34 13.90 2.95
N ARG A 98 -7.04 14.99 2.62
CA ARG A 98 -6.41 16.20 2.09
C ARG A 98 -5.39 16.80 3.06
N SER A 99 -5.70 16.81 4.36
CA SER A 99 -4.79 17.33 5.40
C SER A 99 -3.57 16.43 5.65
N SER A 100 -3.58 15.16 5.23
CA SER A 100 -2.45 14.25 5.43
C SER A 100 -1.48 14.20 4.25
N LEU A 101 -1.79 14.86 3.14
CA LEU A 101 -0.92 14.91 1.96
C LEU A 101 0.31 15.78 2.25
N THR A 102 1.49 15.18 2.13
CA THR A 102 2.78 15.83 2.40
C THR A 102 3.57 16.17 1.14
N ASN A 103 3.08 15.78 -0.03
CA ASN A 103 3.73 15.98 -1.33
C ASN A 103 2.70 15.90 -2.47
N ASP A 104 3.10 16.32 -3.67
CA ASP A 104 2.25 16.33 -4.87
C ASP A 104 2.23 14.98 -5.62
N LYS A 105 2.38 13.85 -4.91
CA LYS A 105 2.31 12.53 -5.55
C LYS A 105 0.86 12.12 -5.81
N PRO A 106 0.61 11.32 -6.87
CA PRO A 106 -0.73 10.80 -7.14
C PRO A 106 -1.28 9.95 -5.98
N ILE A 107 -2.60 10.01 -5.81
CA ILE A 107 -3.34 9.15 -4.87
C ILE A 107 -4.03 8.07 -5.68
N VAL A 108 -3.90 6.81 -5.25
CA VAL A 108 -4.67 5.70 -5.81
C VAL A 108 -6.03 5.66 -5.13
N VAL A 109 -7.10 5.69 -5.92
CA VAL A 109 -8.49 5.60 -5.47
C VAL A 109 -9.15 4.43 -6.19
N HIS A 110 -9.81 3.54 -5.45
CA HIS A 110 -10.57 2.40 -5.98
C HIS A 110 -11.78 2.12 -5.08
N CYS A 111 -12.71 1.27 -5.54
CA CYS A 111 -13.95 0.89 -4.87
C CYS A 111 -14.28 -0.59 -5.07
#